data_AF-A0A3D4KW29-F1
#
_entry.id   AF-A0A3D4KW29-F1
#
_cell.length_a   1.000
_cell.length_b   1.000
_cell.length_c   1.000
_cell.angle_alpha   90.00
_cell.angle_beta   90.00
_cell.angle_gamma   90.00
#
_symmetry.space_group_name_H-M   'P 1'
#
loop_
_entity.id
_entity.type
_entity.pdbx_description
1 polymer ?
#
loop_
_entity_poly.entity_id
_entity_poly.type
_entity_poly.pdbx_seq_one_letter_code
_entity_poly.pdbx_strand_id
1 'polypeptide(L)'
;TAVNTALEAIDKIRDTSSSHERCSIVEVMGRNAGYIALWCGVSSGAEDILLPEKYAYDEQEIINHIIESRKIGKTHHLIINAEGIGHSTSMARRIEAATGMETRATILGYMQRGGAPTCKDRYYASIMGAMAADLLSEGKINRVIGYHKGEFTDFDIDEALSMEKQISEYQYEIARALSI
;
A
#
# COMPACT_ATOMS: atom_id res chain seq x y z
N THR A 1 -2.41 -8.35 7.69
CA THR A 1 -2.72 -7.52 8.87
C THR A 1 -2.39 -6.07 8.62
N ALA A 2 -1.14 -5.69 8.34
CA ALA A 2 -0.75 -4.29 8.07
C ALA A 2 -1.67 -3.54 7.09
N VAL A 3 -2.02 -4.17 5.96
CA VAL A 3 -2.98 -3.62 4.99
C VAL A 3 -4.37 -3.38 5.60
N ASN A 4 -4.87 -4.29 6.44
CA ASN A 4 -6.18 -4.10 7.09
C ASN A 4 -6.12 -2.95 8.10
N THR A 5 -5.05 -2.87 8.89
CA THR A 5 -4.82 -1.75 9.81
C THR A 5 -4.74 -0.40 9.09
N ALA A 6 -4.06 -0.37 7.94
CA ALA A 6 -3.99 0.84 7.11
C ALA A 6 -5.36 1.19 6.52
N LEU A 7 -6.09 0.21 5.99
CA LEU A 7 -7.44 0.41 5.46
C LEU A 7 -8.42 0.92 6.52
N GLU A 8 -8.41 0.37 7.73
CA GLU A 8 -9.25 0.86 8.84
C GLU A 8 -8.99 2.34 9.16
N ALA A 9 -7.74 2.81 9.02
CA ALA A 9 -7.40 4.21 9.20
C ALA A 9 -7.85 5.05 7.98
N ILE A 10 -7.62 4.55 6.77
CA ILE A 10 -8.02 5.20 5.52
C ILE A 10 -9.54 5.40 5.47
N ASP A 11 -10.33 4.39 5.84
CA ASP A 11 -11.80 4.50 5.87
C ASP A 11 -12.27 5.64 6.79
N LYS A 12 -11.70 5.74 8.00
CA LYS A 12 -11.99 6.84 8.93
C LYS A 12 -11.62 8.20 8.36
N ILE A 13 -10.49 8.28 7.64
CA ILE A 13 -10.05 9.52 6.99
C ILE A 13 -11.03 9.89 5.85
N ARG A 14 -11.46 8.92 5.05
CA ARG A 14 -12.39 9.14 3.94
C ARG A 14 -13.75 9.66 4.41
N ASP A 15 -14.28 9.15 5.52
CA ASP A 15 -15.54 9.62 6.13
C ASP A 15 -15.47 11.12 6.46
N THR A 16 -14.31 11.60 6.93
CA THR A 16 -14.10 13.02 7.24
C THR A 16 -13.76 13.86 6.00
N SER A 17 -13.13 13.26 4.99
CA SER A 17 -12.68 13.97 3.78
C SER A 17 -13.85 14.33 2.87
N SER A 18 -14.82 13.42 2.73
CA SER A 18 -16.05 13.65 1.94
C SER A 18 -16.92 14.77 2.50
N SER A 19 -16.95 14.92 3.83
CA SER A 19 -17.72 15.97 4.53
C SER A 19 -17.11 17.37 4.42
N HIS A 20 -15.82 17.48 4.10
CA HIS A 20 -15.07 18.75 4.13
C HIS A 20 -14.43 19.14 2.78
N GLU A 21 -14.70 18.38 1.73
CA GLU A 21 -14.12 18.57 0.39
C GLU A 21 -12.58 18.65 0.38
N ARG A 22 -11.90 17.62 0.92
CA ARG A 22 -10.45 17.64 1.17
C ARG A 22 -9.64 16.68 0.31
N CYS A 23 -8.39 17.05 0.07
CA CYS A 23 -7.36 16.12 -0.37
C CYS A 23 -6.68 15.49 0.85
N SER A 24 -6.59 14.16 0.88
CA SER A 24 -6.01 13.40 1.98
C SER A 24 -4.86 12.55 1.46
N ILE A 25 -3.66 12.81 1.96
CA ILE A 25 -2.48 11.99 1.71
C ILE A 25 -2.30 11.04 2.90
N VAL A 26 -2.35 9.73 2.66
CA VAL A 26 -2.12 8.73 3.69
C VAL A 26 -0.81 8.00 3.41
N GLU A 27 0.17 8.20 4.30
CA GLU A 27 1.46 7.53 4.20
C GLU A 27 1.41 6.16 4.89
N VAL A 28 1.67 5.10 4.11
CA VAL A 28 1.69 3.71 4.57
C VAL A 28 3.11 3.15 4.57
N MET A 29 3.35 2.15 5.41
CA MET A 29 4.67 1.49 5.45
C MET A 29 4.93 0.70 4.16
N GLY A 30 6.17 0.30 3.95
CA GLY A 30 6.57 -0.49 2.78
C GLY A 30 8.07 -0.48 2.51
N ARG A 31 8.82 0.38 3.21
CA ARG A 31 10.23 0.67 2.97
C ARG A 31 10.42 0.97 1.49
N ASN A 32 11.14 0.12 0.76
CA ASN A 32 11.43 0.32 -0.65
C ASN A 32 10.43 -0.41 -1.58
N ALA A 33 9.32 -0.93 -1.04
CA ALA A 33 8.34 -1.70 -1.78
C ALA A 33 6.91 -1.14 -1.63
N GLY A 34 6.21 -1.01 -2.74
CA GLY A 34 4.89 -0.39 -2.84
C GLY A 34 3.70 -1.30 -2.54
N TYR A 35 3.89 -2.56 -2.13
CA TYR A 35 2.77 -3.52 -2.05
C TYR A 35 1.65 -3.12 -1.08
N ILE A 36 1.99 -2.54 0.07
CA ILE A 36 0.97 -2.08 1.02
C ILE A 36 0.19 -0.91 0.42
N ALA A 37 0.88 0.06 -0.19
CA ALA A 37 0.26 1.19 -0.87
C ALA A 37 -0.66 0.75 -2.01
N LEU A 38 -0.21 -0.17 -2.87
CA LEU A 38 -1.02 -0.71 -3.95
C LEU A 38 -2.28 -1.40 -3.43
N TRP A 39 -2.15 -2.29 -2.45
CA TRP A 39 -3.29 -3.00 -1.88
C TRP A 39 -4.28 -2.04 -1.20
N CYS A 40 -3.76 -1.06 -0.45
CA CYS A 40 -4.59 -0.05 0.20
C CYS A 40 -5.30 0.82 -0.84
N GLY A 41 -4.61 1.29 -1.87
CA GLY A 41 -5.20 2.16 -2.88
C GLY A 41 -6.27 1.47 -3.72
N VAL A 42 -6.01 0.25 -4.21
CA VAL A 42 -7.01 -0.56 -4.92
C VAL A 42 -8.24 -0.82 -4.04
N SER A 43 -8.03 -1.12 -2.76
CA SER A 43 -9.13 -1.50 -1.86
C SER A 43 -9.91 -0.31 -1.31
N SER A 44 -9.30 0.88 -1.26
CA SER A 44 -9.94 2.11 -0.76
C SER A 44 -10.54 2.99 -1.86
N GLY A 45 -10.24 2.70 -3.13
CA GLY A 45 -10.63 3.53 -4.26
C GLY A 45 -9.85 4.84 -4.33
N ALA A 46 -8.56 4.81 -3.97
CA ALA A 46 -7.73 6.01 -3.98
C ALA A 46 -7.52 6.54 -5.40
N GLU A 47 -7.61 7.86 -5.56
CA GLU A 47 -7.31 8.58 -6.80
C GLU A 47 -5.87 8.42 -7.25
N ASP A 48 -4.91 8.56 -6.34
CA ASP A 48 -3.49 8.38 -6.67
C ASP A 48 -2.83 7.39 -5.73
N ILE A 49 -1.98 6.52 -6.29
CA ILE A 49 -1.17 5.57 -5.54
C ILE A 49 0.29 5.78 -5.93
N LEU A 50 1.08 6.28 -4.98
CA LEU A 50 2.48 6.58 -5.18
C LEU A 50 3.31 5.38 -4.72
N LEU A 51 3.95 4.70 -5.68
CA LEU A 51 4.75 3.50 -5.46
C LEU A 51 6.22 3.77 -5.78
N PRO A 52 7.20 3.36 -4.96
CA PRO A 52 8.62 3.54 -5.24
C PRO A 52 9.04 2.94 -6.59
N GLU A 53 8.35 1.89 -7.05
CA GLU A 53 8.63 1.18 -8.30
C GLU A 53 8.10 1.89 -9.55
N LYS A 54 7.20 2.88 -9.40
CA LYS A 54 6.47 3.50 -10.53
C LYS A 54 6.50 5.02 -10.52
N TYR A 55 6.62 5.64 -9.36
CA TYR A 55 6.45 7.08 -9.21
C TYR A 55 7.66 7.84 -9.76
N ALA A 56 7.40 8.74 -10.72
CA ALA A 56 8.43 9.52 -11.40
C ALA A 56 8.77 10.85 -10.69
N TYR A 57 8.27 11.07 -9.46
CA TYR A 57 8.42 12.34 -8.72
C TYR A 57 7.87 13.56 -9.45
N ASP A 58 6.85 13.35 -10.30
CA ASP A 58 6.10 14.42 -10.93
C ASP A 58 4.86 14.74 -10.08
N GLU A 59 4.94 15.80 -9.28
CA GLU A 59 3.78 16.30 -8.52
C GLU A 59 2.79 17.06 -9.39
N GLN A 60 3.19 17.53 -10.58
CA GLN A 60 2.30 18.24 -11.48
C GLN A 60 1.22 17.31 -12.03
N GLU A 61 1.53 16.03 -12.26
CA GLU A 61 0.54 15.02 -12.63
C GLU A 61 -0.55 14.88 -11.57
N ILE A 62 -0.16 14.81 -10.29
CA ILE A 62 -1.10 14.73 -9.16
C ILE A 62 -1.98 15.99 -9.10
N ILE A 63 -1.36 17.17 -9.23
CA ILE A 63 -2.09 18.46 -9.22
C ILE A 63 -3.11 18.51 -10.37
N ASN A 64 -2.72 18.10 -11.57
CA ASN A 64 -3.61 18.06 -12.73
C ASN A 64 -4.77 17.09 -12.50
N HIS A 65 -4.48 15.91 -11.96
CA HIS A 65 -5.49 14.90 -11.64
C HIS A 65 -6.52 15.44 -10.64
N ILE A 66 -6.08 16.07 -9.54
CA ILE A 66 -6.98 16.72 -8.56
C ILE A 66 -7.89 17.76 -9.23
N ILE A 67 -7.33 18.61 -10.10
CA ILE A 67 -8.09 19.64 -10.80
C ILE A 67 -9.14 19.01 -11.74
N GLU A 68 -8.80 17.93 -12.44
CA GLU A 68 -9.69 17.20 -13.34
C GLU A 68 -10.80 16.47 -12.57
N SER A 69 -10.47 15.78 -11.48
CA SER A 69 -11.43 15.11 -10.58
C SER A 69 -12.45 16.10 -10.04
N ARG A 70 -12.04 17.33 -9.66
CA ARG A 70 -12.98 18.37 -9.22
C ARG A 70 -13.90 18.85 -10.34
N LYS A 71 -13.42 18.93 -11.59
CA LYS A 71 -14.26 19.35 -12.74
C LYS A 71 -15.40 18.36 -13.02
N ILE A 72 -15.21 17.08 -12.73
CA ILE A 72 -16.24 16.04 -12.87
C ILE A 72 -17.12 15.87 -11.61
N GLY A 73 -16.91 16.71 -10.59
CA GLY A 73 -17.76 16.77 -9.40
C GLY A 73 -17.30 15.93 -8.21
N LYS A 74 -16.08 15.35 -8.24
CA LYS A 74 -15.53 14.70 -7.04
C LYS A 74 -15.26 15.74 -5.95
N THR A 75 -15.74 15.46 -4.75
CA THR A 75 -15.63 16.35 -3.59
C THR A 75 -14.33 16.14 -2.82
N HIS A 76 -13.75 14.96 -2.85
CA HIS A 76 -12.52 14.62 -2.13
C HIS A 76 -11.52 13.93 -3.05
N HIS A 77 -10.27 13.87 -2.61
CA HIS A 77 -9.18 13.21 -3.34
C HIS A 77 -8.28 12.47 -2.37
N LEU A 78 -8.09 11.17 -2.55
CA LEU A 78 -7.31 10.31 -1.69
C LEU A 78 -6.01 9.88 -2.38
N ILE A 79 -4.89 10.16 -1.74
CA ILE A 79 -3.56 9.77 -2.21
C ILE A 79 -2.98 8.77 -1.21
N ILE A 80 -2.67 7.56 -1.67
CA ILE A 80 -1.92 6.58 -0.87
C ILE A 80 -0.44 6.69 -1.22
N ASN A 81 0.36 7.12 -0.26
CA ASN A 81 1.80 7.31 -0.43
C ASN A 81 2.58 6.20 0.28
N ALA A 82 3.46 5.49 -0.43
CA ALA A 82 4.39 4.57 0.21
C ALA A 82 5.51 5.34 0.94
N GLU A 83 5.88 4.91 2.15
CA GLU A 83 6.94 5.56 2.95
C GLU A 83 8.30 5.67 2.23
N GLY A 84 8.57 4.80 1.25
CA GLY A 84 9.78 4.84 0.43
C GLY A 84 9.90 6.09 -0.46
N ILE A 85 8.79 6.76 -0.76
CA ILE A 85 8.75 8.07 -1.42
C ILE A 85 8.85 9.16 -0.36
N GLY A 86 8.08 9.03 0.73
CA GLY A 86 8.08 9.95 1.86
C GLY A 86 7.55 11.35 1.50
N HIS A 87 8.05 12.37 2.19
CA HIS A 87 7.75 13.79 1.95
C HIS A 87 6.27 14.22 2.03
N SER A 88 5.38 13.35 2.54
CA SER A 88 3.92 13.55 2.54
C SER A 88 3.46 14.91 3.08
N THR A 89 4.03 15.36 4.20
CA THR A 89 3.67 16.67 4.79
C THR A 89 4.05 17.84 3.89
N SER A 90 5.18 17.75 3.19
CA SER A 90 5.63 18.81 2.29
C SER A 90 4.86 18.80 0.97
N MET A 91 4.52 17.61 0.47
CA MET A 91 3.68 17.39 -0.71
C MET A 91 2.29 17.98 -0.48
N ALA A 92 1.67 17.71 0.69
CA ALA A 92 0.38 18.29 1.05
C ALA A 92 0.36 19.82 0.96
N ARG A 93 1.40 20.49 1.48
CA ARG A 93 1.51 21.97 1.39
C ARG A 93 1.61 22.47 -0.04
N ARG A 94 2.36 21.76 -0.90
CA ARG A 94 2.53 22.14 -2.31
C ARG A 94 1.25 21.93 -3.10
N ILE A 95 0.57 20.81 -2.89
CA ILE A 95 -0.74 20.52 -3.50
C ILE A 95 -1.79 21.55 -3.07
N GLU A 96 -1.89 21.86 -1.78
CA GLU A 96 -2.83 22.87 -1.28
C GLU A 96 -2.56 24.26 -1.89
N ALA A 97 -1.29 24.67 -1.96
CA ALA A 97 -0.91 25.94 -2.56
C ALA A 97 -1.25 26.02 -4.06
N ALA A 98 -1.11 24.91 -4.80
CA ALA A 98 -1.36 24.86 -6.24
C ALA A 98 -2.85 24.73 -6.60
N THR A 99 -3.62 23.99 -5.79
CA THR A 99 -5.01 23.62 -6.11
C THR A 99 -6.05 24.43 -5.34
N GLY A 100 -5.65 25.07 -4.23
CA GLY A 100 -6.56 25.71 -3.28
C GLY A 100 -7.44 24.73 -2.50
N MET A 101 -7.24 23.42 -2.65
CA MET A 101 -7.96 22.39 -1.92
C MET A 101 -7.25 22.11 -0.59
N GLU A 102 -7.95 22.18 0.54
CA GLU A 102 -7.35 21.87 1.84
C GLU A 102 -6.77 20.45 1.79
N THR A 103 -5.47 20.33 2.04
CA THR A 103 -4.73 19.07 1.88
C THR A 103 -4.06 18.65 3.17
N ARG A 104 -4.35 17.44 3.64
CA ARG A 104 -3.82 16.91 4.90
C ARG A 104 -3.03 15.63 4.67
N ALA A 105 -1.83 15.57 5.26
CA ALA A 105 -1.03 14.36 5.31
C ALA A 105 -1.23 13.64 6.65
N THR A 106 -1.54 12.35 6.61
CA THR A 106 -1.61 11.46 7.76
C THR A 106 -0.56 10.37 7.61
N ILE A 107 0.41 10.34 8.53
CA ILE A 107 1.46 9.33 8.56
C ILE A 107 1.07 8.27 9.57
N LEU A 108 0.69 7.08 9.09
CA LEU A 108 0.21 6.01 9.98
C LEU A 108 1.34 5.42 10.83
N GLY A 109 2.55 5.32 10.26
CA GLY A 109 3.73 4.83 10.96
C GLY A 109 3.54 3.43 11.57
N TYR A 110 4.05 3.24 12.79
CA TYR A 110 4.18 1.94 13.45
C TYR A 110 2.87 1.24 13.83
N MET A 111 1.73 1.90 13.76
CA MET A 111 0.44 1.24 14.02
C MET A 111 0.23 0.02 13.11
N GLN A 112 0.78 0.07 11.88
CA GLN A 112 0.70 -1.00 10.88
C GLN A 112 1.51 -2.26 11.24
N ARG A 113 2.39 -2.18 12.26
CA ARG A 113 3.16 -3.33 12.77
C ARG A 113 2.52 -4.00 13.99
N GLY A 114 1.49 -3.38 14.57
CA GLY A 114 0.78 -3.89 15.74
C GLY A 114 -0.62 -4.40 15.42
N GLY A 115 -1.30 -4.91 16.44
CA GLY A 115 -2.67 -5.43 16.32
C GLY A 115 -2.75 -6.95 16.22
N ALA A 116 -3.96 -7.48 16.41
CA ALA A 116 -4.19 -8.91 16.31
C ALA A 116 -4.08 -9.37 14.85
N PRO A 117 -3.40 -10.51 14.57
CA PRO A 117 -3.26 -10.98 13.21
C PRO A 117 -4.61 -11.37 12.61
N THR A 118 -4.79 -11.07 11.33
CA THR A 118 -5.96 -11.48 10.53
C THR A 118 -6.05 -13.01 10.39
N CYS A 119 -7.22 -13.52 10.01
CA CYS A 119 -7.43 -14.95 9.76
C CYS A 119 -6.38 -15.52 8.79
N LYS A 120 -6.12 -14.81 7.69
CA LYS A 120 -5.12 -15.21 6.68
C LYS A 120 -3.71 -15.32 7.27
N ASP A 121 -3.26 -14.32 8.02
CA ASP A 121 -1.92 -14.34 8.61
C ASP A 121 -1.78 -15.43 9.67
N ARG A 122 -2.82 -15.68 10.48
CA ARG A 122 -2.82 -16.81 11.44
C ARG A 122 -2.73 -18.15 10.73
N TYR A 123 -3.52 -18.34 9.68
CA TYR A 123 -3.49 -19.57 8.88
C TYR A 123 -2.11 -19.78 8.25
N TYR A 124 -1.55 -18.75 7.60
CA TYR A 124 -0.24 -18.84 6.95
C TYR A 124 0.85 -19.14 7.97
N ALA A 125 0.86 -18.44 9.11
CA ALA A 125 1.84 -18.67 10.17
C ALA A 125 1.79 -20.12 10.70
N SER A 126 0.60 -20.67 10.93
CA SER A 126 0.44 -22.05 11.40
C SER A 126 0.94 -23.07 10.39
N ILE A 127 0.55 -22.95 9.11
CA ILE A 127 0.96 -23.90 8.07
C ILE A 127 2.46 -23.82 7.81
N MET A 128 3.00 -22.60 7.66
CA MET A 128 4.42 -22.39 7.42
C MET A 128 5.28 -22.84 8.62
N GLY A 129 4.80 -22.62 9.85
CA GLY A 129 5.48 -23.08 11.06
C GLY A 129 5.53 -24.60 11.18
N ALA A 130 4.43 -25.29 10.87
CA ALA A 130 4.40 -26.75 10.84
C ALA A 130 5.36 -27.32 9.79
N MET A 131 5.30 -26.80 8.56
CA MET A 131 6.19 -27.23 7.49
C MET A 131 7.67 -26.95 7.82
N ALA A 132 7.99 -25.89 8.55
CA ALA A 132 9.35 -25.65 9.01
C ALA A 132 9.85 -26.76 9.94
N ALA A 133 8.98 -27.22 10.86
CA ALA A 133 9.31 -28.33 11.76
C ALA A 133 9.49 -29.65 10.99
N ASP A 134 8.65 -29.91 9.99
CA ASP A 134 8.74 -31.10 9.15
C ASP A 134 10.06 -31.12 8.35
N LEU A 135 10.43 -30.01 7.69
CA LEU A 135 11.68 -29.90 6.93
C LEU A 135 12.92 -30.12 7.82
N LEU A 136 12.90 -29.58 9.05
CA LEU A 136 13.97 -29.80 10.01
C LEU A 136 14.05 -31.27 10.46
N SER A 137 12.90 -31.93 10.66
CA SER A 137 12.82 -33.35 11.00
C SER A 137 13.35 -34.25 9.87
N GLU A 138 13.14 -33.84 8.62
CA GLU A 138 13.70 -34.49 7.42
C GLU A 138 15.22 -34.22 7.22
N GLY A 139 15.84 -33.40 8.08
CA GLY A 139 17.26 -33.05 8.01
C GLY A 139 17.59 -32.01 6.93
N LYS A 140 16.58 -31.32 6.38
CA LYS A 140 16.79 -30.22 5.43
C LYS A 140 17.26 -28.97 6.17
N ILE A 141 18.17 -28.23 5.55
CA ILE A 141 18.74 -26.98 6.07
C ILE A 141 18.69 -25.90 4.98
N ASN A 142 18.88 -24.63 5.37
CA ASN A 142 18.95 -23.50 4.44
C ASN A 142 17.71 -23.35 3.54
N ARG A 143 16.53 -23.67 4.08
CA ARG A 143 15.25 -23.55 3.36
C ARG A 143 14.46 -22.34 3.82
N VAL A 144 13.79 -21.68 2.89
CA VAL A 144 12.84 -20.60 3.16
C VAL A 144 11.46 -21.03 2.71
N ILE A 145 10.50 -20.98 3.62
CA ILE A 145 9.11 -21.30 3.33
C ILE A 145 8.39 -20.06 2.80
N GLY A 146 7.61 -20.23 1.75
CA GLY A 146 6.78 -19.19 1.17
C GLY A 146 5.44 -19.71 0.65
N TYR A 147 4.52 -18.78 0.40
CA TYR A 147 3.32 -19.06 -0.36
C TYR A 147 3.52 -18.58 -1.80
N HIS A 148 3.57 -19.51 -2.75
CA HIS A 148 3.86 -19.25 -4.15
C HIS A 148 2.85 -19.96 -5.06
N LYS A 149 2.29 -19.22 -6.03
CA LYS A 149 1.34 -19.74 -7.04
C LYS A 149 0.15 -20.56 -6.47
N GLY A 150 -0.32 -20.21 -5.27
CA GLY A 150 -1.48 -20.86 -4.67
C GLY A 150 -1.14 -21.92 -3.62
N GLU A 151 0.15 -22.24 -3.45
CA GLU A 151 0.61 -23.35 -2.61
C GLU A 151 1.66 -22.88 -1.59
N PHE A 152 1.73 -23.58 -0.46
CA PHE A 152 2.83 -23.44 0.49
C PHE A 152 3.97 -24.35 0.03
N THR A 153 5.14 -23.77 -0.17
CA THR A 153 6.33 -24.47 -0.66
C THR A 153 7.58 -23.92 0.00
N ASP A 154 8.71 -24.59 -0.20
CA ASP A 154 10.01 -24.17 0.32
C ASP A 154 11.05 -24.04 -0.80
N PHE A 155 11.92 -23.06 -0.64
CA PHE A 155 12.98 -22.71 -1.60
C PHE A 155 14.34 -22.82 -0.92
N ASP A 156 15.39 -22.95 -1.73
CA ASP A 156 16.73 -22.73 -1.21
C ASP A 156 16.87 -21.25 -0.81
N ILE A 157 17.61 -20.95 0.27
CA ILE A 157 17.74 -19.58 0.75
C ILE A 157 18.41 -18.67 -0.28
N ASP A 158 19.42 -19.14 -1.01
CA ASP A 158 20.13 -18.33 -1.99
C ASP A 158 19.26 -18.11 -3.23
N GLU A 159 18.50 -19.14 -3.63
CA GLU A 159 17.48 -19.02 -4.67
C GLU A 159 16.44 -17.96 -4.28
N ALA A 160 15.87 -18.06 -3.08
CA ALA A 160 14.85 -17.14 -2.58
C ALA A 160 15.35 -15.69 -2.50
N LEU A 161 16.60 -15.47 -2.07
CA LEU A 161 17.21 -14.15 -2.00
C LEU A 161 17.47 -13.55 -3.39
N SER A 162 17.65 -14.39 -4.41
CA SER A 162 17.81 -13.96 -5.81
C SER A 162 16.48 -13.64 -6.51
N MET A 163 15.34 -14.00 -5.92
CA MET A 163 14.03 -13.75 -6.51
C MET A 163 13.65 -12.27 -6.43
N GLU A 164 13.19 -11.72 -7.54
CA GLU A 164 12.58 -10.39 -7.58
C GLU A 164 11.05 -10.50 -7.54
N LYS A 165 10.45 -9.79 -6.59
CA LYS A 165 9.01 -9.59 -6.57
C LYS A 165 8.69 -8.29 -7.30
N GLN A 166 7.88 -8.36 -8.33
CA GLN A 166 7.44 -7.19 -9.09
C GLN A 166 6.03 -6.74 -8.69
N ILE A 167 5.72 -5.47 -8.92
CA ILE A 167 4.35 -4.96 -8.86
C ILE A 167 3.59 -5.50 -10.09
N SER A 168 2.38 -6.00 -9.86
CA SER A 168 1.52 -6.46 -10.97
C SER A 168 1.01 -5.25 -11.77
N GLU A 169 1.37 -5.19 -13.05
CA GLU A 169 0.90 -4.13 -13.95
C GLU A 169 -0.62 -4.06 -14.00
N TYR A 170 -1.28 -5.22 -14.10
CA TYR A 170 -2.74 -5.30 -14.11
C TYR A 170 -3.36 -4.70 -12.85
N GLN A 171 -2.83 -5.00 -11.67
CA GLN A 171 -3.35 -4.42 -10.42
C GLN A 171 -3.14 -2.90 -10.37
N TYR A 172 -2.00 -2.43 -10.88
CA TYR A 172 -1.69 -1.00 -10.93
C TYR A 172 -2.64 -0.26 -11.89
N GLU A 173 -2.85 -0.80 -13.10
CA GLU A 173 -3.78 -0.22 -14.07
C GLU A 173 -5.23 -0.25 -13.60
N ILE A 174 -5.67 -1.36 -12.96
CA ILE A 174 -7.00 -1.43 -12.35
C ILE A 174 -7.18 -0.36 -11.27
N ALA A 175 -6.14 -0.10 -10.46
CA ALA A 175 -6.22 0.94 -9.45
C ALA A 175 -6.51 2.32 -10.06
N ARG A 176 -5.84 2.66 -11.16
CA ARG A 176 -6.04 3.92 -11.90
C ARG A 176 -7.38 3.98 -12.63
N ALA A 177 -7.88 2.84 -13.11
CA ALA A 177 -9.15 2.78 -13.83
C ALA A 177 -10.36 2.90 -12.90
N LEU A 178 -10.27 2.35 -11.68
CA LEU A 178 -11.36 2.38 -10.69
C LEU A 178 -11.49 3.74 -10.00
N SER A 179 -10.51 4.61 -10.16
CA SER A 179 -10.43 5.89 -9.48
C SER A 179 -10.91 7.08 -10.32
N ILE A 180 -11.55 6.81 -11.46
CA ILE A 180 -12.19 7.81 -12.34
C ILE A 180 -13.58 8.18 -11.80
#